data_AF-A0A509L042-F1
#
_entry.id   AF-A0A509L042-F1
#
_cell.length_a   1.000
_cell.length_b   1.000
_cell.length_c   1.000
_cell.angle_alpha   90.00
_cell.angle_beta   90.00
_cell.angle_gamma   90.00
#
_symmetry.space_group_name_H-M   'P 1'
#
loop_
_entity.id
_entity.type
_entity.pdbx_description
1 polymer ?
#
loop_
_entity_poly.entity_id
_entity_poly.type
_entity_poly.pdbx_seq_one_letter_code
_entity_poly.pdbx_strand_id
1 'polypeptide(L)'
;MIFRSRETKSTGKWWTYIIWRGLAVAILAGFCTVHIASSPAEAAFKPKACLDCHKDFEKQVEKKHRHKPVADKNCEGCHKPHGIIGKLILQSPGNSLCFGCHEDIEALTELGNRHEPIQMVGCLACHDPHGSGQPALLETKPDESCYAC
;
A
#
# COMPACT_ATOMS: atom_id res chain seq x y z
N MET A 1 -32.24 81.70 48.57
CA MET A 1 -31.15 81.59 47.56
C MET A 1 -30.67 80.14 47.58
N ILE A 2 -31.35 79.23 46.88
CA ILE A 2 -31.13 78.71 45.51
C ILE A 2 -29.78 77.98 45.32
N PHE A 3 -29.88 76.79 44.69
CA PHE A 3 -28.88 75.98 43.94
C PHE A 3 -28.01 75.00 44.76
N ARG A 4 -27.84 73.71 44.40
CA ARG A 4 -28.25 72.91 43.23
C ARG A 4 -27.90 71.44 43.53
N SER A 5 -28.87 70.54 43.65
CA SER A 5 -28.60 69.09 43.52
C SER A 5 -28.43 68.75 42.04
N ARG A 6 -27.38 68.02 41.70
CA ARG A 6 -27.09 67.54 40.34
C ARG A 6 -27.40 66.05 40.30
N GLU A 7 -28.63 65.70 39.95
CA GLU A 7 -28.99 64.31 39.65
C GLU A 7 -29.17 64.11 38.15
N THR A 8 -28.47 63.10 37.67
CA THR A 8 -28.26 62.74 36.27
C THR A 8 -29.46 61.97 35.73
N LYS A 9 -30.19 62.57 34.78
CA LYS A 9 -31.14 61.83 33.93
C LYS A 9 -30.43 61.36 32.66
N SER A 10 -30.18 60.07 32.52
CA SER A 10 -29.98 59.43 31.20
C SER A 10 -30.10 57.90 31.30
N THR A 11 -31.27 57.42 31.72
CA THR A 11 -31.68 56.02 31.59
C THR A 11 -32.58 55.92 30.36
N GLY A 12 -32.02 55.57 29.19
CA GLY A 12 -32.87 55.44 28.00
C GLY A 12 -32.30 54.85 26.72
N LYS A 13 -31.03 54.44 26.65
CA LYS A 13 -30.43 53.98 25.38
C LYS A 13 -29.44 52.82 25.51
N TRP A 14 -29.60 51.96 26.52
CA TRP A 14 -28.70 50.81 26.70
C TRP A 14 -29.19 49.56 25.97
N TRP A 15 -30.51 49.39 25.84
CA TRP A 15 -31.12 48.22 25.20
C TRP A 15 -30.93 48.21 23.67
N THR A 16 -30.94 49.38 23.02
CA THR A 16 -30.68 49.50 21.58
C THR A 16 -29.23 49.16 21.20
N TYR A 17 -28.28 49.34 22.12
CA TYR A 17 -26.86 49.02 21.92
C TYR A 17 -26.59 47.50 21.96
N ILE A 18 -27.39 46.76 22.74
CA ILE A 18 -27.30 45.29 22.86
C ILE A 18 -27.85 44.61 21.59
N ILE A 19 -28.96 45.11 21.04
CA ILE A 19 -29.56 44.58 19.80
C ILE A 19 -28.63 44.81 18.60
N TRP A 20 -27.97 45.97 18.52
CA TRP A 20 -27.06 46.28 17.41
C TRP A 20 -25.74 45.49 17.47
N ARG A 21 -25.25 45.14 18.67
CA ARG A 21 -24.07 44.26 18.82
C ARG A 21 -24.37 42.79 18.53
N GLY A 22 -25.59 42.31 18.77
CA GLY A 22 -26.00 40.94 18.46
C GLY A 22 -26.08 40.67 16.95
N LEU A 23 -26.52 41.64 16.15
CA LEU A 23 -26.66 41.48 14.69
C LEU A 23 -25.31 41.46 13.95
N ALA A 24 -24.30 42.19 14.45
CA ALA A 24 -22.96 42.24 13.83
C ALA A 24 -22.16 40.93 13.99
N VAL A 25 -22.38 40.17 15.07
CA VAL A 25 -21.70 38.87 15.31
C VAL A 25 -22.28 37.76 14.43
N ALA A 26 -23.58 37.81 14.11
CA ALA A 26 -24.24 36.81 13.27
C ALA A 26 -23.83 36.90 11.78
N ILE A 27 -23.41 38.07 11.28
CA ILE A 27 -23.03 38.26 9.87
C ILE A 27 -21.58 37.80 9.59
N LEU A 28 -20.69 37.84 10.59
CA LEU A 28 -19.30 37.36 10.45
C LEU A 28 -19.18 35.83 10.55
N ALA A 29 -20.07 35.16 11.28
CA ALA A 29 -20.08 33.69 11.39
C ALA A 29 -20.70 32.96 10.18
N GLY A 30 -21.52 33.66 9.38
CA GLY A 30 -22.22 33.06 8.23
C GLY A 30 -21.41 32.99 6.93
N PHE A 31 -20.29 33.72 6.82
CA PHE A 31 -19.51 33.78 5.57
C PHE A 31 -18.36 32.77 5.49
N CYS A 32 -17.98 32.14 6.61
CA CYS A 32 -16.94 31.11 6.62
C CYS A 32 -17.44 29.72 6.19
N THR A 33 -18.74 29.45 6.22
CA THR A 33 -19.27 28.11 5.88
C THR A 33 -19.56 27.92 4.39
N VAL A 34 -19.52 28.99 3.57
CA VAL A 34 -19.92 28.92 2.16
C VAL A 34 -18.72 28.80 1.20
N HIS A 35 -17.48 29.04 1.65
CA HIS A 35 -16.29 28.94 0.81
C HIS A 35 -15.44 27.65 0.96
N ILE A 36 -15.89 26.66 1.75
CA ILE A 36 -15.14 25.40 2.01
C ILE A 36 -15.72 24.21 1.20
N ALA A 37 -16.20 24.42 -0.03
CA ALA A 37 -16.86 23.34 -0.79
C ALA A 37 -16.30 23.08 -2.19
N SER A 38 -15.10 23.56 -2.51
CA SER A 38 -14.45 23.18 -3.77
C SER A 38 -12.93 23.21 -3.65
N SER A 39 -12.35 22.24 -2.92
CA SER A 39 -10.98 21.85 -3.22
C SER A 39 -10.95 21.16 -4.57
N PRO A 40 -10.13 21.59 -5.54
CA PRO A 40 -9.90 20.80 -6.75
C PRO A 40 -9.31 19.46 -6.32
N ALA A 41 -9.89 18.37 -6.80
CA ALA A 41 -9.31 17.04 -6.60
C ALA A 41 -7.86 17.07 -7.11
N GLU A 42 -6.89 16.98 -6.19
CA GLU A 42 -5.49 16.83 -6.53
C GLU A 42 -5.35 15.63 -7.45
N ALA A 43 -4.66 15.81 -8.58
CA ALA A 43 -4.44 14.76 -9.56
C ALA A 43 -3.74 13.57 -8.87
N ALA A 44 -4.51 12.52 -8.55
CA ALA A 44 -4.00 11.34 -7.89
C ALA A 44 -2.95 10.66 -8.80
N PHE A 45 -1.75 10.45 -8.28
CA PHE A 45 -0.72 9.68 -8.95
C PHE A 45 -1.22 8.25 -9.16
N LYS A 46 -1.40 7.85 -10.43
CA LYS A 46 -1.72 6.47 -10.79
C LYS A 46 -0.42 5.65 -10.83
N PRO A 47 -0.22 4.66 -9.95
CA PRO A 47 0.95 3.80 -10.03
C PRO A 47 0.93 3.02 -11.35
N LYS A 48 2.09 2.89 -11.98
CA LYS A 48 2.26 2.04 -13.16
C LYS A 48 2.30 0.57 -12.75
N ALA A 49 1.83 -0.31 -13.61
CA ALA A 49 1.97 -1.75 -13.40
C ALA A 49 3.43 -2.18 -13.58
N CYS A 50 3.83 -3.28 -12.96
CA CYS A 50 5.21 -3.76 -13.01
C CYS A 50 5.68 -4.03 -14.45
N LEU A 51 4.81 -4.63 -15.27
CA LEU A 51 5.09 -5.00 -16.66
C LEU A 51 5.12 -3.80 -17.63
N ASP A 52 4.61 -2.62 -17.22
CA ASP A 52 4.70 -1.42 -18.06
C ASP A 52 6.16 -1.02 -18.33
N CYS A 53 7.04 -1.33 -17.38
CA CYS A 53 8.48 -1.11 -17.47
C CYS A 53 9.26 -2.43 -17.63
N HIS A 54 8.88 -3.50 -16.92
CA HIS A 54 9.57 -4.80 -16.96
C HIS A 54 9.10 -5.69 -18.12
N LYS A 55 9.16 -5.16 -19.34
CA LYS A 55 8.65 -5.84 -20.55
C LYS A 55 9.40 -7.13 -20.89
N ASP A 56 10.70 -7.18 -20.59
CA ASP A 56 11.49 -8.40 -20.78
C ASP A 56 10.96 -9.59 -19.97
N PHE A 57 10.19 -9.29 -18.91
CA PHE A 57 9.57 -10.28 -18.06
C PHE A 57 8.25 -10.82 -18.59
N GLU A 58 7.65 -10.20 -19.62
CA GLU A 58 6.37 -10.65 -20.18
C GLU A 58 6.43 -12.12 -20.64
N LYS A 59 7.57 -12.55 -21.20
CA LYS A 59 7.78 -13.95 -21.60
C LYS A 59 7.71 -14.93 -20.43
N GLN A 60 8.16 -14.51 -19.24
CA GLN A 60 8.12 -15.33 -18.04
C GLN A 60 6.68 -15.50 -17.53
N VAL A 61 5.85 -14.46 -17.66
CA VAL A 61 4.42 -14.52 -17.32
C VAL A 61 3.56 -15.23 -18.36
N GLU A 62 4.15 -15.65 -19.48
CA GLU A 62 3.48 -16.41 -20.55
C GLU A 62 3.91 -17.89 -20.60
N LYS A 63 4.81 -18.33 -19.71
CA LYS A 63 5.21 -19.73 -19.62
C LYS A 63 4.00 -20.64 -19.39
N LYS A 64 4.12 -21.92 -19.80
CA LYS A 64 3.03 -22.91 -19.73
C LYS A 64 2.56 -23.15 -18.30
N HIS A 65 3.49 -23.37 -17.38
CA HIS A 65 3.18 -23.55 -15.96
C HIS A 65 3.65 -22.31 -15.23
N ARG A 66 2.70 -21.51 -14.77
CA ARG A 66 2.97 -20.23 -14.10
C ARG A 66 2.68 -20.38 -12.64
N HIS A 67 3.53 -19.80 -11.81
CA HIS A 67 3.21 -19.67 -10.41
C HIS A 67 1.98 -18.76 -10.27
N LYS A 68 1.06 -19.10 -9.35
CA LYS A 68 -0.23 -18.41 -9.24
C LYS A 68 -0.10 -16.90 -9.04
N PRO A 69 0.77 -16.39 -8.14
CA PRO A 69 0.99 -14.94 -8.00
C PRO A 69 1.42 -14.27 -9.31
N VAL A 70 2.20 -14.95 -10.16
CA VAL A 70 2.62 -14.42 -11.45
C VAL A 70 1.48 -14.43 -12.46
N ALA A 71 0.69 -15.51 -12.52
CA ALA A 71 -0.49 -15.59 -13.37
C ALA A 71 -1.52 -14.49 -13.04
N ASP A 72 -1.66 -14.19 -11.74
CA ASP A 72 -2.56 -13.16 -11.23
C ASP A 72 -1.96 -11.74 -11.30
N LYS A 73 -0.74 -11.59 -11.84
CA LYS A 73 0.04 -10.33 -11.89
C LYS A 73 0.27 -9.69 -10.51
N ASN A 74 0.23 -10.48 -9.45
CA ASN A 74 0.51 -10.07 -8.08
C ASN A 74 2.02 -10.14 -7.79
N CYS A 75 2.81 -9.29 -8.46
CA CYS A 75 4.26 -9.24 -8.31
C CYS A 75 4.69 -8.83 -6.89
N GLU A 76 3.86 -8.02 -6.22
CA GLU A 76 4.16 -7.46 -4.90
C GLU A 76 4.01 -8.48 -3.76
N GLY A 77 3.37 -9.63 -4.02
CA GLY A 77 3.31 -10.74 -3.07
C GLY A 77 4.69 -11.32 -2.75
N CYS A 78 5.65 -11.21 -3.69
CA CYS A 78 7.01 -11.69 -3.52
C CYS A 78 8.05 -10.55 -3.54
N HIS A 79 7.81 -9.51 -4.35
CA HIS A 79 8.74 -8.39 -4.52
C HIS A 79 8.25 -7.14 -3.80
N LYS A 80 9.19 -6.30 -3.36
CA LYS A 80 8.88 -4.93 -2.94
C LYS A 80 8.96 -4.02 -4.15
N PRO A 81 7.97 -3.13 -4.38
CA PRO A 81 8.05 -2.15 -5.44
C PRO A 81 9.28 -1.27 -5.23
N HIS A 82 10.01 -1.01 -6.31
CA HIS A 82 11.11 -0.07 -6.25
C HIS A 82 10.56 1.36 -6.24
N GLY A 83 11.16 2.20 -5.40
CA GLY A 83 10.92 3.64 -5.40
C GLY A 83 11.87 4.33 -6.37
N ILE A 84 12.52 5.40 -5.91
CA ILE A 84 13.52 6.13 -6.71
C ILE A 84 14.78 5.28 -6.96
N ILE A 85 15.09 4.34 -6.06
CA ILE A 85 16.24 3.45 -6.17
C ILE A 85 15.78 2.12 -6.77
N GLY A 86 16.18 1.86 -8.01
CA GLY A 86 15.80 0.70 -8.82
C GLY A 86 16.46 -0.61 -8.40
N LYS A 87 16.31 -1.02 -7.14
CA LYS A 87 16.73 -2.35 -6.69
C LYS A 87 15.51 -3.25 -6.52
N LEU A 88 15.54 -4.41 -7.15
CA LEU A 88 14.58 -5.48 -6.89
C LEU A 88 14.87 -6.07 -5.51
N ILE A 89 13.88 -6.04 -4.62
CA ILE A 89 13.99 -6.55 -3.26
C ILE A 89 12.84 -7.52 -3.03
N LEU A 90 13.07 -8.58 -2.28
CA LEU A 90 12.04 -9.54 -1.88
C LEU A 90 11.32 -9.09 -0.60
N GLN A 91 10.07 -9.54 -0.41
CA GLN A 91 9.31 -9.31 0.82
C GLN A 91 10.05 -9.91 2.03
N SER A 92 10.57 -11.12 1.86
CA SER A 92 11.34 -11.91 2.83
C SER A 92 12.53 -12.61 2.15
N PRO A 93 13.60 -12.95 2.88
CA PRO A 93 14.79 -13.58 2.31
C PRO A 93 14.65 -15.10 2.14
N GLY A 94 15.22 -15.65 1.07
CA GLY A 94 15.37 -17.10 0.86
C GLY A 94 14.05 -17.87 0.95
N ASN A 95 14.12 -19.08 1.51
CA ASN A 95 12.96 -19.99 1.61
C ASN A 95 11.82 -19.45 2.48
N SER A 96 12.10 -18.54 3.42
CA SER A 96 11.07 -17.94 4.28
C SER A 96 9.99 -17.20 3.46
N LEU A 97 10.35 -16.71 2.27
CA LEU A 97 9.39 -16.13 1.34
C LEU A 97 8.39 -17.17 0.82
N CYS A 98 8.88 -18.36 0.50
CA CYS A 98 8.06 -19.46 0.00
C CYS A 98 7.13 -19.98 1.10
N PHE A 99 7.66 -20.14 2.31
CA PHE A 99 6.92 -20.67 3.45
C PHE A 99 5.81 -19.74 3.94
N GLY A 100 5.87 -18.44 3.65
CA GLY A 100 4.75 -17.53 3.89
C GLY A 100 3.44 -17.88 3.17
N CYS A 101 3.48 -18.80 2.19
CA CYS A 101 2.28 -19.38 1.57
C CYS A 101 2.30 -20.93 1.52
N HIS A 102 3.47 -21.55 1.64
CA HIS A 102 3.68 -23.00 1.57
C HIS A 102 4.06 -23.59 2.94
N GLU A 103 3.30 -23.27 3.98
CA GLU A 103 3.53 -23.69 5.37
C GLU A 103 3.54 -25.22 5.51
N ASP A 104 2.68 -25.93 4.76
CA ASP A 104 2.66 -27.40 4.77
C ASP A 104 4.00 -28.00 4.30
N ILE A 105 4.66 -27.34 3.33
CA ILE A 105 5.98 -27.76 2.84
C ILE A 105 7.05 -27.45 3.87
N GLU A 106 6.97 -26.30 4.55
CA GLU A 106 7.87 -25.97 5.66
C GLU A 106 7.86 -27.08 6.71
N ALA A 107 6.66 -27.48 7.16
CA ALA A 107 6.48 -28.56 8.12
C ALA A 107 7.07 -29.89 7.63
N LEU A 108 6.92 -30.21 6.34
CA LEU A 108 7.52 -31.41 5.75
C LEU A 108 9.04 -31.34 5.69
N THR A 109 9.62 -30.16 5.47
CA THR A 109 11.07 -30.03 5.55
C THR A 109 11.55 -30.36 6.96
N GLU A 110 10.85 -29.96 8.02
CA GLU A 110 11.21 -30.30 9.42
C GLU A 110 11.31 -31.79 9.73
N LEU A 111 10.77 -32.67 8.88
CA LEU A 111 10.80 -34.13 9.05
C LEU A 111 12.09 -34.79 8.53
N GLY A 112 13.27 -34.37 8.98
CA GLY A 112 14.55 -35.11 9.00
C GLY A 112 15.18 -35.71 7.72
N ASN A 113 14.41 -35.99 6.66
CA ASN A 113 14.79 -36.67 5.43
C ASN A 113 14.79 -35.68 4.26
N ARG A 114 15.43 -34.52 4.44
CA ARG A 114 15.51 -33.48 3.40
C ARG A 114 16.58 -33.86 2.38
N HIS A 115 16.28 -33.63 1.10
CA HIS A 115 17.31 -33.61 0.06
C HIS A 115 18.32 -32.50 0.34
N GLU A 116 19.62 -32.82 0.33
CA GLU A 116 20.72 -31.89 0.61
C GLU A 116 20.65 -30.57 -0.19
N PRO A 117 20.31 -30.56 -1.51
CA PRO A 117 20.20 -29.32 -2.28
C PRO A 117 19.22 -28.29 -1.69
N ILE A 118 18.14 -28.75 -1.04
CA ILE A 118 17.16 -27.87 -0.39
C ILE A 118 17.78 -27.16 0.82
N GLN A 119 18.74 -27.80 1.50
CA GLN A 119 19.41 -27.21 2.66
C GLN A 119 20.48 -26.19 2.25
N MET A 120 21.20 -26.47 1.16
CA MET A 120 22.33 -25.67 0.71
C MET A 120 21.92 -24.50 -0.19
N VAL A 121 21.00 -24.74 -1.13
CA VAL A 121 20.59 -23.76 -2.16
C VAL A 121 19.15 -23.27 -1.91
N GLY A 122 18.29 -24.13 -1.38
CA GLY A 122 16.89 -23.80 -1.10
C GLY A 122 15.92 -24.27 -2.17
N CYS A 123 14.70 -23.74 -2.14
CA CYS A 123 13.63 -24.12 -3.08
C CYS A 123 14.03 -23.86 -4.54
N LEU A 124 14.85 -22.84 -4.77
CA LEU A 124 15.33 -22.42 -6.09
C LEU A 124 16.41 -23.34 -6.67
N ALA A 125 16.83 -24.40 -5.96
CA ALA A 125 17.72 -25.40 -6.50
C ALA A 125 17.13 -26.10 -7.74
N CYS A 126 15.79 -26.25 -7.74
CA CYS A 126 15.07 -26.96 -8.80
C CYS A 126 13.86 -26.18 -9.35
N HIS A 127 13.36 -25.17 -8.64
CA HIS A 127 12.12 -24.46 -9.00
C HIS A 127 12.38 -23.05 -9.55
N ASP A 128 11.70 -22.71 -10.65
CA ASP A 128 11.55 -21.33 -11.12
C ASP A 128 10.30 -20.71 -10.47
N PRO A 129 10.44 -19.71 -9.58
CA PRO A 129 9.33 -19.16 -8.79
C PRO A 129 8.33 -18.36 -9.65
N HIS A 130 8.65 -18.09 -10.91
CA HIS A 130 7.79 -17.34 -11.81
C HIS A 130 7.01 -18.24 -12.76
N GLY A 131 7.69 -19.24 -13.30
CA GLY A 131 7.07 -20.19 -14.21
C GLY A 131 8.08 -21.11 -14.86
N SER A 132 7.66 -22.27 -15.33
CA SER A 132 8.50 -23.13 -16.14
C SER A 132 7.73 -23.84 -17.26
N GLY A 133 8.48 -24.55 -18.11
CA GLY A 133 7.88 -25.44 -19.10
C GLY A 133 7.37 -26.76 -18.51
N GLN A 134 7.69 -27.02 -17.24
CA GLN A 134 7.47 -28.30 -16.55
C GLN A 134 6.42 -28.15 -15.43
N PRO A 135 5.72 -29.23 -15.06
CA PRO A 135 4.83 -29.20 -13.90
C PRO A 135 5.60 -28.86 -12.62
N ALA A 136 4.87 -28.37 -11.61
CA ALA A 136 5.42 -27.94 -10.33
C ALA A 136 6.55 -26.89 -10.45
N LEU A 137 6.63 -26.17 -11.58
CA LEU A 137 7.60 -25.11 -11.82
C LEU A 137 9.07 -25.58 -11.84
N LEU A 138 9.33 -26.84 -12.16
CA LEU A 138 10.70 -27.35 -12.24
C LEU A 138 11.46 -26.73 -13.42
N GLU A 139 12.75 -26.42 -13.22
CA GLU A 139 13.61 -25.87 -14.28
C GLU A 139 13.89 -26.90 -15.39
N THR A 140 14.04 -28.17 -15.01
CA THR A 140 14.28 -29.30 -15.92
C THR A 140 13.19 -30.37 -15.77
N LYS A 141 13.22 -31.41 -16.61
CA LYS A 141 12.26 -32.50 -16.47
C LYS A 141 12.43 -33.20 -15.11
N PRO A 142 11.37 -33.78 -14.52
CA PRO A 142 11.44 -34.38 -13.19
C PRO A 142 12.57 -35.40 -13.02
N ASP A 143 12.78 -36.27 -14.01
CA ASP A 143 13.86 -37.25 -14.03
C ASP A 143 15.24 -36.58 -14.10
N GLU A 144 15.40 -35.57 -14.95
CA GLU A 144 16.64 -34.81 -15.08
C GLU A 144 16.97 -34.02 -13.80
N SER A 145 15.96 -33.45 -13.13
CA SER A 145 16.11 -32.73 -11.86
C SER A 145 16.68 -33.62 -10.75
N CYS A 146 16.37 -34.92 -10.76
CA CYS A 146 16.88 -35.88 -9.78
C CYS A 146 18.38 -36.18 -9.95
N TYR A 147 18.89 -36.09 -11.17
CA TYR A 147 20.27 -36.46 -11.53
C TYR A 147 21.19 -35.25 -11.71
N ALA A 148 20.74 -34.05 -11.35
CA ALA A 148 21.48 -32.80 -11.53
C ALA A 148 22.57 -32.59 -10.46
N CYS A 149 22.67 -33.44 -9.43
CA CYS A 149 23.59 -33.33 -8.30
C CYS A 149 24.29 -34.66 -8.01
#